data_AF-A0A7G7KJE3-F1
#
_entry.id   AF-A0A7G7KJE3-F1
#
_cell.length_a   1.000
_cell.length_b   1.000
_cell.length_c   1.000
_cell.angle_alpha   90.00
_cell.angle_beta   90.00
_cell.angle_gamma   90.00
#
_symmetry.space_group_name_H-M   'P 1'
#
loop_
_entity.id
_entity.type
_entity.pdbx_description
1 polymer ?
#
loop_
_entity_poly.entity_id
_entity_poly.type
_entity_poly.pdbx_seq_one_letter_code
_entity_poly.pdbx_strand_id
1 'polypeptide(L)'
;MTQSDSQGRDGVPRRRFHQAVRRWGNSLALRLPAACLRQAGLREGDQVEIVVGDDGRLSLEPLHHLHQLDRSALAMDLRRLQATLPLTPSVMEECRAAERW
;
A
#
# COMPACT_ATOMS: atom_id res chain seq x y z
N MET A 1 37.52 -18.93 11.13
CA MET A 1 36.90 -18.32 9.93
C MET A 1 35.87 -19.29 9.39
N THR A 2 34.63 -19.19 9.86
CA THR A 2 33.49 -19.99 9.38
C THR A 2 32.29 -19.07 9.35
N GLN A 3 32.07 -18.41 8.21
CA GLN A 3 30.79 -17.75 7.96
C GLN A 3 29.81 -18.84 7.56
N SER A 4 28.96 -19.18 8.52
CA SER A 4 27.81 -20.05 8.32
C SER A 4 26.80 -19.31 7.45
N ASP A 5 26.76 -19.69 6.17
CA ASP A 5 25.74 -19.27 5.21
C ASP A 5 24.41 -19.91 5.61
N SER A 6 23.64 -19.22 6.46
CA SER A 6 22.27 -19.61 6.83
C SER A 6 21.31 -19.24 5.70
N GLN A 7 21.39 -19.97 4.58
CA GLN A 7 20.41 -19.84 3.51
C GLN A 7 19.06 -20.40 3.95
N GLY A 8 18.14 -19.47 4.18
CA GLY A 8 16.74 -19.70 4.46
C GLY A 8 16.10 -20.65 3.43
N ARG A 9 15.44 -21.65 3.99
CA ARG A 9 14.68 -22.70 3.34
C ARG A 9 13.37 -22.13 2.79
N ASP A 10 13.38 -21.59 1.57
CA ASP A 10 12.18 -21.39 0.75
C ASP A 10 12.53 -21.32 -0.74
N GLY A 11 12.12 -22.35 -1.48
CA GLY A 11 12.53 -22.68 -2.85
C GLY A 11 11.91 -21.80 -3.95
N VAL A 12 11.77 -20.49 -3.75
CA VAL A 12 11.35 -19.58 -4.83
C VAL A 12 12.59 -19.08 -5.58
N PRO A 13 12.73 -19.33 -6.89
CA PRO A 13 13.90 -18.89 -7.64
C PRO A 13 14.00 -17.36 -7.64
N ARG A 14 15.01 -16.83 -6.96
CA ARG A 14 15.34 -15.40 -6.95
C ARG A 14 15.87 -14.99 -8.33
N ARG A 15 15.05 -14.30 -9.12
CA ARG A 15 15.52 -13.68 -10.37
C ARG A 15 16.38 -12.47 -10.05
N ARG A 16 17.58 -12.44 -10.64
CA ARG A 16 18.51 -11.32 -10.56
C ARG A 16 18.40 -10.51 -11.85
N PHE A 17 18.29 -9.20 -11.72
CA PHE A 17 18.29 -8.28 -12.84
C PHE A 17 19.47 -7.34 -12.68
N HIS A 18 20.28 -7.20 -13.74
CA HIS A 18 21.37 -6.23 -13.76
C HIS A 18 20.84 -4.95 -14.38
N GLN A 19 20.97 -3.84 -13.66
CA GLN A 19 20.56 -2.51 -14.14
C GLN A 19 21.64 -1.50 -13.77
N ALA A 20 21.84 -0.52 -14.65
CA ALA A 20 22.74 0.59 -14.38
C ALA A 20 21.97 1.76 -13.78
N VAL A 21 22.59 2.46 -12.83
CA VAL A 21 22.12 3.77 -12.38
C VAL A 21 22.31 4.76 -13.52
N ARG A 22 21.27 5.50 -13.88
CA ARG A 22 21.28 6.48 -14.98
C ARG A 22 20.73 7.82 -14.52
N ARG A 23 21.10 8.90 -15.22
CA ARG A 23 20.55 10.22 -14.97
C ARG A 23 19.12 10.34 -15.50
N TRP A 24 18.21 10.87 -14.70
CA TRP A 24 16.86 11.28 -15.07
C TRP A 24 16.63 12.70 -14.53
N GLY A 25 16.64 13.69 -15.43
CA GLY A 25 16.65 15.09 -15.04
C GLY A 25 17.90 15.43 -14.20
N ASN A 26 17.67 15.98 -13.00
CA ASN A 26 18.72 16.32 -12.04
C ASN A 26 19.02 15.22 -11.01
N SER A 27 18.42 14.04 -11.18
CA SER A 27 18.53 12.93 -10.23
C SER A 27 19.07 11.66 -10.88
N LEU A 28 19.46 10.70 -10.05
CA LEU A 28 19.81 9.35 -10.46
C LEU A 28 18.59 8.42 -10.33
N ALA A 29 18.46 7.47 -11.25
CA ALA A 29 17.35 6.55 -11.32
C ALA A 29 17.80 5.14 -11.69
N LEU A 30 17.07 4.15 -11.18
CA LEU A 30 17.14 2.75 -11.57
C LEU A 30 15.89 2.40 -12.37
N ARG A 31 16.06 1.70 -13.49
CA ARG A 31 14.92 1.14 -14.23
C ARG A 31 14.50 -0.16 -13.56
N LEU A 32 13.29 -0.22 -13.05
CA LEU A 32 12.74 -1.45 -12.49
C LEU A 32 12.07 -2.27 -13.60
N PRO A 33 12.50 -3.52 -13.86
CA PRO A 33 11.84 -4.39 -14.83
C PRO A 33 10.38 -4.65 -14.42
N ALA A 34 9.47 -4.64 -15.39
CA ALA A 34 8.03 -4.85 -15.13
C ALA A 34 7.72 -6.18 -14.41
N ALA A 35 8.56 -7.20 -14.61
CA ALA A 35 8.43 -8.47 -13.90
C ALA A 35 8.61 -8.31 -12.37
N CYS A 36 9.51 -7.42 -11.93
CA CYS A 36 9.70 -7.11 -10.51
C CYS A 36 8.48 -6.42 -9.91
N LEU A 37 7.93 -5.41 -10.60
CA LEU A 37 6.74 -4.69 -10.14
C LEU A 37 5.55 -5.64 -9.96
N ARG A 38 5.29 -6.49 -10.97
CA ARG A 38 4.20 -7.48 -10.89
C ARG A 38 4.35 -8.43 -9.70
N GLN A 39 5.56 -8.90 -9.43
CA GLN A 39 5.82 -9.78 -8.29
C GLN A 39 5.65 -9.05 -6.95
N ALA A 40 5.99 -7.76 -6.90
CA ALA A 40 5.83 -6.91 -5.72
C ALA A 40 4.41 -6.34 -5.57
N GLY A 41 3.49 -6.61 -6.50
CA GLY A 41 2.14 -6.03 -6.50
C GLY A 41 2.09 -4.53 -6.80
N LEU A 42 3.18 -3.95 -7.31
CA LEU A 42 3.33 -2.53 -7.59
C LEU A 42 2.88 -2.17 -9.00
N ARG A 43 2.44 -0.93 -9.16
CA ARG A 43 2.06 -0.29 -10.42
C ARG A 43 2.85 1.01 -10.61
N GLU A 44 2.82 1.53 -11.83
CA GLU A 44 3.37 2.86 -12.09
C GLU A 44 2.64 3.91 -11.25
N GLY A 45 3.39 4.78 -10.58
CA GLY A 45 2.85 5.79 -9.68
C GLY A 45 2.76 5.36 -8.20
N ASP A 46 2.93 4.07 -7.89
CA ASP A 46 2.97 3.61 -6.50
C ASP A 46 4.22 4.15 -5.78
N GLN A 47 4.03 4.49 -4.51
CA GLN A 47 5.11 4.96 -3.66
C GLN A 47 5.88 3.78 -3.06
N VAL A 48 7.20 3.93 -3.01
CA VAL A 48 8.11 2.96 -2.39
C VAL A 48 9.09 3.69 -1.50
N GLU A 49 9.40 3.09 -0.36
CA GLU A 49 10.42 3.54 0.55
C GLU A 49 11.75 2.88 0.17
N ILE A 50 12.83 3.67 0.19
CA ILE A 50 14.18 3.16 0.00
C ILE A 50 14.82 3.06 1.38
N VAL A 51 15.07 1.84 1.84
CA VAL A 51 15.74 1.59 3.12
C VAL A 51 17.19 1.21 2.84
N VAL A 52 18.11 1.85 3.57
CA VAL A 52 19.55 1.54 3.53
C VAL A 52 19.87 0.74 4.79
N GLY A 53 20.20 -0.53 4.64
CA GLY A 53 20.65 -1.37 5.74
C GLY A 53 22.08 -1.03 6.17
N ASP A 54 22.45 -1.44 7.38
CA ASP A 54 23.80 -1.23 7.94
C ASP A 54 24.91 -1.91 7.12
N ASP A 55 24.55 -2.93 6.34
CA ASP A 55 25.44 -3.64 5.41
C ASP A 55 25.54 -2.94 4.03
N GLY A 56 24.93 -1.77 3.88
CA GLY A 56 24.90 -1.00 2.65
C GLY A 56 23.94 -1.54 1.58
N ARG A 57 23.10 -2.53 1.92
CA ARG A 57 22.09 -3.05 0.98
C ARG A 57 20.90 -2.10 0.93
N LEU A 58 20.45 -1.83 -0.29
CA LEU A 58 19.24 -1.07 -0.56
C LEU A 58 18.06 -2.04 -0.70
N SER A 59 17.04 -1.88 0.15
CA SER A 59 15.73 -2.51 -0.03
C SER A 59 14.71 -1.47 -0.51
N LEU A 60 13.77 -1.95 -1.32
CA LEU A 60 12.61 -1.19 -1.76
C LEU A 60 11.39 -1.79 -1.10
N GLU A 61 10.68 -1.00 -0.31
CA GLU A 61 9.50 -1.44 0.43
C GLU A 61 8.28 -0.68 -0.07
N PRO A 62 7.20 -1.37 -0.51
CA PRO A 62 5.96 -0.69 -0.88
C PRO A 62 5.41 0.16 0.28
N LEU A 63 5.23 1.47 0.05
CA LEU A 63 4.42 2.27 0.96
C LEU A 63 2.97 1.91 0.70
N HIS A 64 2.41 1.05 1.53
CA HIS A 64 0.97 0.73 1.55
C HIS A 64 0.15 1.94 2.05
N HIS A 65 0.25 3.08 1.37
CA HIS A 65 -0.59 4.24 1.66
C HIS A 65 -1.85 4.15 0.78
N LEU A 66 -2.97 3.76 1.40
CA LEU A 66 -4.35 4.07 0.99
C LEU A 66 -5.00 3.33 -0.20
N HIS A 67 -4.32 2.51 -0.99
CA HIS A 67 -5.02 1.76 -2.07
C HIS A 67 -5.77 0.49 -1.62
N GLN A 68 -5.69 0.12 -0.35
CA GLN A 68 -6.44 -1.02 0.23
C GLN A 68 -7.40 -0.57 1.33
N LEU A 69 -8.15 0.50 1.11
CA LEU A 69 -9.43 0.63 1.82
C LEU A 69 -10.31 -0.54 1.34
N ASP A 70 -10.26 -1.63 2.07
CA ASP A 70 -11.20 -2.73 1.89
C ASP A 70 -12.60 -2.16 2.14
N ARG A 71 -13.35 -2.02 1.04
CA ARG A 71 -14.70 -1.47 1.06
C ARG A 71 -15.60 -2.24 2.01
N SER A 72 -15.39 -3.55 2.16
CA SER A 72 -16.17 -4.39 3.06
C SER A 72 -15.79 -4.13 4.52
N ALA A 73 -14.50 -4.00 4.82
CA ALA A 73 -14.01 -3.66 6.16
C ALA A 73 -14.49 -2.27 6.59
N LEU A 74 -14.35 -1.27 5.71
CA LEU A 74 -14.85 0.08 5.96
C LEU A 74 -16.37 0.11 6.14
N ALA A 75 -17.12 -0.61 5.30
CA ALA A 75 -18.58 -0.68 5.43
C ALA A 75 -19.00 -1.33 6.75
N MET A 76 -18.28 -2.36 7.21
CA MET A 76 -18.54 -3.00 8.50
C MET A 76 -18.28 -2.04 9.67
N ASP A 77 -17.18 -1.29 9.61
CA ASP A 77 -16.87 -0.30 10.64
C ASP A 77 -17.88 0.85 10.67
N LEU A 78 -18.31 1.34 9.50
CA LEU A 78 -19.37 2.35 9.41
C LEU A 78 -20.71 1.85 9.97
N ARG A 79 -21.07 0.58 9.73
CA ARG A 79 -22.28 -0.01 10.32
C ARG A 79 -22.18 -0.12 11.84
N ARG A 80 -21.01 -0.50 12.36
CA ARG A 80 -20.77 -0.58 13.80
C ARG A 80 -20.89 0.80 14.44
N LEU A 81 -20.30 1.83 13.81
CA LEU A 81 -20.44 3.21 14.25
C LEU A 81 -21.91 3.66 14.22
N GLN A 82 -22.61 3.44 13.11
CA GLN A 82 -24.03 3.78 12.98
C GLN A 82 -24.88 3.17 14.09
N ALA A 83 -24.61 1.92 14.49
CA ALA A 83 -25.35 1.25 15.56
C ALA A 83 -25.15 1.90 16.95
N THR A 84 -24.08 2.67 17.15
CA THR A 84 -23.83 3.41 18.40
C THR A 84 -24.47 4.79 18.42
N LEU A 85 -24.95 5.27 17.27
CA LEU A 85 -25.56 6.59 17.18
C LEU A 85 -27.02 6.54 17.65
N PRO A 86 -27.46 7.48 18.52
CA PRO A 86 -28.84 7.54 18.95
C PRO A 86 -29.75 7.88 17.77
N LEU A 87 -30.88 7.19 17.65
CA LEU A 87 -31.92 7.59 16.71
C LEU A 87 -32.49 8.94 17.13
N THR A 88 -32.23 9.95 16.32
CA THR A 88 -32.89 11.26 16.42
C THR A 88 -34.20 11.23 15.64
N PRO A 89 -35.16 12.12 15.96
CA PRO A 89 -36.32 12.37 15.12
C PRO A 89 -35.90 12.59 13.66
N SER A 90 -36.72 12.11 12.73
CA SER A 90 -36.43 12.20 11.31
C SER A 90 -36.59 13.64 10.83
N VAL A 91 -35.47 14.30 10.49
CA VAL A 91 -35.47 15.64 9.88
C VAL A 91 -36.31 15.66 8.61
N MET A 92 -36.30 14.56 7.83
CA MET A 92 -37.12 14.46 6.62
C MET A 92 -38.63 14.42 6.92
N GLU A 93 -39.03 13.84 8.05
CA GLU A 93 -40.43 13.88 8.48
C GLU A 93 -40.82 15.27 8.98
N GLU A 94 -39.92 15.94 9.71
CA GLU A 94 -40.12 17.33 10.14
C GLU A 94 -40.27 18.27 8.95
N CYS A 95 -39.36 18.21 7.96
CA CYS A 95 -39.46 19.00 6.74
C CYS A 95 -40.76 18.72 5.97
N ARG A 96 -41.12 17.45 5.79
CA ARG A 96 -42.36 17.06 5.08
C ARG A 96 -43.63 17.46 5.84
N ALA A 97 -43.60 17.52 7.17
CA ALA A 97 -44.70 18.02 7.98
C ALA A 97 -44.81 19.55 7.91
N ALA A 98 -43.67 20.24 7.82
CA ALA A 98 -43.60 21.70 7.67
C ALA A 98 -44.05 22.18 6.28
N GLU A 99 -43.94 21.35 5.24
CA GLU A 99 -44.42 21.66 3.88
C GLU A 99 -45.95 21.51 3.69
N ARG A 100 -46.70 21.06 4.71
CA ARG A 100 -48.18 20.92 4.63
C ARG A 100 -48.95 22.19 5.04
N TRP A 101 -48.33 23.36 4.94
CA TRP A 101 -48.93 24.67 5.23
C TRP A 101 -48.85 25.56 3.98
#